data_AF-A0A2E5YPJ7-F1
#
_entry.id   AF-A0A2E5YPJ7-F1
#
_cell.length_a   1.000
_cell.length_b   1.000
_cell.length_c   1.000
_cell.angle_alpha   90.00
_cell.angle_beta   90.00
_cell.angle_gamma   90.00
#
_symmetry.space_group_name_H-M   'P 1'
#
loop_
_entity.id
_entity.type
_entity.pdbx_description
1 polymer ?
#
loop_
_entity_poly.entity_id
_entity_poly.type
_entity_poly.pdbx_seq_one_letter_code
_entity_poly.pdbx_strand_id
1 'polypeptide(L)'
;MVAHAQRVDRAELRSAHEAFSKSVGDPGVASAAIAEIFDGLTAELRVALVRSLGRAEQRTLYRKVDGFAPVALSDLVPSGRADLEEVRHLGLNTLPVFRVFEKRFCRLPGDEAGAPVALAGYNFQALSPVTGPGYFVAVEDIARREVLVDYRRLPETKPSDWPEIRSNERGLARFVYGFMVDRLRRVSEHVTIGSATRKGREMGSYFALTRSE
;
A
#
# COMPACT_ATOMS: atom_id res chain seq x y z
N MET A 1 4.84 24.57 17.70
CA MET A 1 3.52 24.81 17.06
C MET A 1 2.98 23.47 16.59
N VAL A 2 2.04 22.89 17.33
CA VAL A 2 1.41 21.62 16.94
C VAL A 2 0.36 21.96 15.89
N ALA A 3 0.61 21.59 14.63
CA ALA A 3 -0.39 21.68 13.58
C ALA A 3 -1.65 20.94 14.04
N HIS A 4 -2.77 21.65 14.07
CA HIS A 4 -4.08 21.02 14.26
C HIS A 4 -4.26 20.02 13.12
N ALA A 5 -4.13 18.72 13.41
CA ALA A 5 -4.69 17.70 12.54
C ALA A 5 -6.18 18.00 12.44
N GLN A 6 -6.63 18.56 11.31
CA GLN A 6 -8.03 18.84 11.10
C GLN A 6 -8.79 17.53 11.27
N ARG A 7 -9.72 17.53 12.23
CA ARG A 7 -10.56 16.38 12.51
C ARG A 7 -11.40 16.13 11.27
N VAL A 8 -11.21 14.98 10.62
CA VAL A 8 -11.98 14.56 9.44
C VAL A 8 -13.47 14.76 9.70
N ASP A 9 -14.16 15.51 8.82
CA ASP A 9 -15.60 15.68 8.89
C ASP A 9 -16.29 14.34 8.59
N ARG A 10 -17.13 13.89 9.54
CA ARG A 10 -17.87 12.62 9.43
C ARG A 10 -18.94 12.66 8.34
N ALA A 11 -19.49 13.82 8.03
CA ALA A 11 -20.45 13.97 6.94
C ALA A 11 -19.77 13.82 5.58
N GLU A 12 -18.63 14.50 5.40
CA GLU A 12 -17.81 14.40 4.18
C GLU A 12 -17.30 12.97 3.96
N LEU A 13 -16.74 12.34 5.00
CA LEU A 13 -16.29 10.94 4.91
C LEU A 13 -17.42 9.98 4.52
N ARG A 14 -18.60 10.15 5.10
CA ARG A 14 -19.76 9.31 4.77
C ARG A 14 -20.20 9.52 3.32
N SER A 15 -20.27 10.77 2.87
CA SER A 15 -20.62 11.08 1.47
C SER A 15 -19.61 10.49 0.48
N ALA A 16 -18.31 10.64 0.78
CA ALA A 16 -17.23 10.05 -0.02
C ALA A 16 -17.31 8.52 -0.04
N HIS A 17 -17.60 7.88 1.10
CA HIS A 17 -17.77 6.43 1.17
C HIS A 17 -19.00 5.98 0.37
N GLU A 18 -20.15 6.64 0.50
CA GLU A 18 -21.35 6.31 -0.28
C GLU A 18 -21.11 6.42 -1.79
N ALA A 19 -20.44 7.48 -2.24
CA ALA A 19 -20.04 7.67 -3.64
C ALA A 19 -19.10 6.55 -4.10
N PHE A 20 -18.09 6.22 -3.30
CA PHE A 20 -17.17 5.11 -3.57
C PHE A 20 -17.90 3.76 -3.65
N SER A 21 -18.73 3.43 -2.66
CA SER A 21 -19.45 2.15 -2.59
C SER A 21 -20.37 1.97 -3.79
N LYS A 22 -21.06 3.03 -4.21
CA LYS A 22 -21.88 3.04 -5.43
C LYS A 22 -21.02 2.78 -6.67
N SER A 23 -19.93 3.53 -6.83
CA SER A 23 -19.04 3.42 -8.00
C SER A 23 -18.33 2.08 -8.08
N VAL A 24 -17.86 1.51 -6.96
CA VAL A 24 -17.18 0.21 -6.97
C VAL A 24 -18.16 -0.95 -7.19
N GLY A 25 -19.40 -0.83 -6.71
CA GLY A 25 -20.44 -1.86 -6.83
C GLY A 25 -21.10 -1.93 -8.22
N ASP A 26 -21.08 -0.84 -8.98
CA ASP A 26 -21.68 -0.78 -10.31
C ASP A 26 -20.69 -1.29 -11.39
N PRO A 27 -20.96 -2.41 -12.09
CA PRO A 27 -20.05 -2.92 -13.12
C PRO A 27 -19.89 -2.00 -14.33
N GLY A 28 -20.83 -1.06 -14.56
CA GLY A 28 -20.77 -0.10 -15.67
C GLY A 28 -19.89 1.13 -15.40
N VAL A 29 -19.54 1.39 -14.14
CA VAL A 29 -18.66 2.52 -13.78
C VAL A 29 -17.21 2.17 -14.08
N ALA A 30 -16.51 3.01 -14.84
CA ALA A 30 -15.10 2.83 -15.13
C ALA A 30 -14.19 3.07 -13.91
N SER A 31 -13.03 2.43 -13.87
CA SER A 31 -12.03 2.61 -12.79
C SER A 31 -11.52 4.03 -12.68
N ALA A 32 -11.52 4.81 -13.76
CA ALA A 32 -11.19 6.24 -13.76
C ALA A 32 -12.11 7.06 -12.84
N ALA A 33 -13.42 6.79 -12.85
CA ALA A 33 -14.36 7.48 -11.97
C ALA A 33 -14.13 7.15 -10.48
N ILE A 34 -13.57 5.98 -10.18
CA ILE A 34 -13.16 5.62 -8.81
C ILE A 34 -11.88 6.38 -8.43
N ALA A 35 -10.93 6.52 -9.37
CA ALA A 35 -9.72 7.31 -9.15
C ALA A 35 -10.05 8.78 -8.85
N GLU A 36 -10.94 9.39 -9.64
CA GLU A 36 -11.41 10.78 -9.46
C GLU A 36 -11.99 11.03 -8.06
N ILE A 37 -12.69 10.04 -7.48
CA ILE A 37 -13.16 10.15 -6.09
C ILE A 37 -11.99 10.31 -5.13
N PHE A 38 -10.96 9.45 -5.20
CA PHE A 38 -9.83 9.51 -4.28
C PHE A 38 -8.91 10.72 -4.51
N ASP A 39 -8.73 11.12 -5.76
CA ASP A 39 -7.86 12.24 -6.13
C ASP A 39 -8.52 13.59 -5.81
N GLY A 40 -9.85 13.65 -5.78
CA GLY A 40 -10.60 14.83 -5.32
C GLY A 40 -10.67 15.02 -3.80
N LEU A 41 -10.19 14.07 -2.99
CA LEU A 41 -10.18 14.17 -1.53
C LEU A 41 -8.90 14.81 -1.01
N THR A 42 -9.00 15.50 0.13
CA THR A 42 -7.83 15.87 0.93
C THR A 42 -7.08 14.62 1.41
N ALA A 43 -5.80 14.76 1.76
CA ALA A 43 -4.98 13.65 2.24
C ALA A 43 -5.62 12.92 3.44
N GLU A 44 -6.18 13.67 4.40
CA GLU A 44 -6.80 13.12 5.60
C GLU A 44 -8.08 12.34 5.28
N LEU A 45 -8.93 12.88 4.40
CA LEU A 45 -10.17 12.21 3.96
C LEU A 45 -9.85 10.95 3.14
N ARG A 46 -8.82 10.99 2.30
CA ARG A 46 -8.37 9.85 1.49
C ARG A 46 -7.94 8.68 2.38
N VAL A 47 -7.13 8.95 3.40
CA VAL A 47 -6.71 7.96 4.40
C VAL A 47 -7.92 7.44 5.19
N ALA A 48 -8.83 8.34 5.59
CA ALA A 48 -10.02 7.97 6.33
C ALA A 48 -10.95 7.06 5.52
N LEU A 49 -11.15 7.36 4.22
CA LEU A 49 -11.92 6.54 3.30
C LEU A 49 -11.26 5.17 3.09
N VAL A 50 -9.95 5.11 2.85
CA VAL A 50 -9.23 3.83 2.76
C VAL A 50 -9.40 2.99 4.03
N ARG A 51 -9.40 3.64 5.21
CA ARG A 51 -9.59 2.98 6.51
C ARG A 51 -11.04 2.62 6.84
N SER A 52 -12.02 3.10 6.09
CA SER A 52 -13.42 2.71 6.23
C SER A 52 -13.82 1.53 5.34
N LEU A 53 -12.98 1.15 4.37
CA LEU A 53 -13.30 0.11 3.38
C LEU A 53 -13.57 -1.26 4.00
N GLY A 54 -14.69 -1.86 3.60
CA GLY A 54 -15.06 -3.23 3.93
C GLY A 54 -14.31 -4.29 3.11
N ARG A 55 -14.40 -5.55 3.55
CA ARG A 55 -13.74 -6.69 2.87
C ARG A 55 -14.26 -6.92 1.45
N ALA A 56 -15.58 -6.80 1.26
CA ALA A 56 -16.20 -6.98 -0.05
C ALA A 56 -15.79 -5.86 -1.00
N GLU A 57 -15.75 -4.62 -0.52
CA GLU A 57 -15.33 -3.45 -1.30
C GLU A 57 -13.89 -3.57 -1.76
N GLN A 58 -12.94 -3.93 -0.87
CA GLN A 58 -11.54 -4.12 -1.26
C GLN A 58 -11.38 -5.24 -2.30
N ARG A 59 -12.10 -6.36 -2.15
CA ARG A 59 -12.10 -7.44 -3.14
C ARG A 59 -12.63 -6.97 -4.50
N THR A 60 -13.74 -6.25 -4.52
CA THR A 60 -14.35 -5.74 -5.76
C THR A 60 -13.43 -4.71 -6.39
N LEU A 61 -12.87 -3.79 -5.60
CA LEU A 61 -11.94 -2.76 -6.06
C LEU A 61 -10.72 -3.39 -6.73
N TYR A 62 -10.06 -4.36 -6.07
CA TYR A 62 -8.87 -5.03 -6.62
C TYR A 62 -9.12 -5.67 -7.99
N ARG A 63 -10.30 -6.29 -8.17
CA ARG A 63 -10.70 -6.87 -9.47
C ARG A 63 -11.01 -5.78 -10.50
N LYS A 64 -11.67 -4.71 -10.07
CA LYS A 64 -12.13 -3.63 -10.94
C LYS A 64 -10.98 -2.82 -11.53
N VAL A 65 -9.91 -2.63 -10.77
CA VAL A 65 -8.72 -1.89 -11.24
C VAL A 65 -7.70 -2.78 -11.97
N ASP A 66 -8.05 -4.03 -12.28
CA ASP A 66 -7.19 -4.88 -13.11
C ASP A 66 -6.99 -4.28 -14.50
N GLY A 67 -5.74 -4.06 -14.90
CA GLY A 67 -5.40 -3.45 -16.19
C GLY A 67 -5.79 -1.98 -16.35
N PHE A 68 -6.29 -1.30 -15.30
CA PHE A 68 -6.76 0.09 -15.39
C PHE A 68 -5.63 1.07 -15.74
N ALA A 69 -4.62 1.16 -14.87
CA ALA A 69 -3.51 2.10 -15.02
C ALA A 69 -2.24 1.50 -14.42
N PRO A 70 -1.05 1.80 -14.98
CA PRO A 70 0.20 1.24 -14.50
C PRO A 70 0.51 1.75 -13.09
N VAL A 71 1.20 0.96 -12.28
CA VAL A 71 1.89 1.47 -11.09
C VAL A 71 3.37 1.18 -11.24
N ALA A 72 4.18 2.22 -11.08
CA ALA A 72 5.63 2.21 -11.10
C ALA A 72 6.18 2.44 -9.69
N LEU A 73 7.46 2.15 -9.49
CA LEU A 73 8.12 2.40 -8.20
C LEU A 73 8.16 3.88 -7.83
N SER A 74 8.28 4.78 -8.82
CA SER A 74 8.24 6.24 -8.61
C SER A 74 6.86 6.75 -8.14
N ASP A 75 5.80 5.97 -8.32
CA ASP A 75 4.50 6.27 -7.70
C ASP A 75 4.46 5.89 -6.22
N LEU A 76 5.28 4.93 -5.79
CA LEU A 76 5.37 4.55 -4.37
C LEU A 76 6.33 5.46 -3.61
N VAL A 77 7.44 5.83 -4.25
CA VAL A 77 8.44 6.78 -3.74
C VAL A 77 8.72 7.82 -4.83
N PRO A 78 8.10 9.02 -4.73
CA PRO A 78 8.30 10.09 -5.72
C PRO A 78 9.76 10.45 -5.95
N SER A 79 10.12 10.83 -7.18
CA SER A 79 11.49 11.19 -7.56
C SER A 79 12.08 12.37 -6.80
N GLY A 80 11.23 13.24 -6.22
CA GLY A 80 11.68 14.33 -5.35
C GLY A 80 12.19 13.89 -3.97
N ARG A 81 12.00 12.61 -3.60
CA ARG A 81 12.46 12.05 -2.32
C ARG A 81 13.93 11.66 -2.39
N ALA A 82 14.69 11.98 -1.35
CA ALA A 82 16.08 11.61 -1.22
C ALA A 82 16.26 10.09 -1.03
N ASP A 83 17.47 9.60 -1.29
CA ASP A 83 17.85 8.21 -1.01
C ASP A 83 17.62 7.94 0.48
N LEU A 84 17.04 6.78 0.80
CA LEU A 84 16.71 6.39 2.17
C LEU A 84 15.75 7.35 2.89
N GLU A 85 15.08 8.25 2.18
CA GLU A 85 13.97 9.01 2.75
C GLU A 85 12.71 8.13 2.84
N GLU A 86 12.14 8.02 4.04
CA GLU A 86 10.93 7.23 4.27
C GLU A 86 9.70 7.88 3.63
N VAL A 87 8.97 7.10 2.83
CA VAL A 87 7.62 7.42 2.37
C VAL A 87 6.64 6.44 3.00
N ARG A 88 5.68 6.99 3.74
CA ARG A 88 4.68 6.20 4.47
C ARG A 88 3.47 5.92 3.60
N HIS A 89 2.99 4.69 3.65
CA HIS A 89 1.77 4.26 2.99
C HIS A 89 0.81 3.74 4.05
N LEU A 90 -0.20 4.54 4.38
CA LEU A 90 -1.15 4.30 5.45
C LEU A 90 -2.23 3.33 4.95
N GLY A 91 -2.33 2.16 5.60
CA GLY A 91 -3.08 1.04 5.07
C GLY A 91 -4.21 0.53 5.94
N LEU A 92 -5.10 -0.21 5.28
CA LEU A 92 -6.09 -1.09 5.88
C LEU A 92 -6.09 -2.44 5.17
N ASN A 93 -6.00 -3.53 5.91
CA ASN A 93 -6.15 -4.88 5.37
C ASN A 93 -7.48 -5.54 5.79
N THR A 94 -7.80 -6.59 5.04
CA THR A 94 -8.97 -7.45 5.27
C THR A 94 -8.75 -8.53 6.34
N LEU A 95 -7.55 -8.66 6.94
CA LEU A 95 -7.28 -9.68 7.96
C LEU A 95 -8.07 -9.39 9.25
N PRO A 96 -8.35 -10.40 10.09
CA PRO A 96 -9.06 -10.16 11.34
C PRO A 96 -8.23 -9.40 12.39
N VAL A 97 -6.90 -9.43 12.26
CA VAL A 97 -5.93 -8.82 13.17
C VAL A 97 -4.96 -7.92 12.40
N PHE A 98 -4.36 -6.93 13.09
CA PHE A 98 -3.43 -5.96 12.49
C PHE A 98 -4.02 -5.20 11.29
N ARG A 99 -5.33 -4.91 11.36
CA ARG A 99 -6.09 -4.34 10.25
C ARG A 99 -5.52 -3.02 9.75
N VAL A 100 -5.18 -2.12 10.67
CA VAL A 100 -4.53 -0.85 10.37
C VAL A 100 -3.02 -1.06 10.46
N PHE A 101 -2.32 -0.70 9.40
CA PHE A 101 -0.88 -0.85 9.29
C PHE A 101 -0.31 0.24 8.37
N GLU A 102 1.00 0.27 8.26
CA GLU A 102 1.71 1.08 7.27
C GLU A 102 2.67 0.17 6.51
N LYS A 103 2.83 0.43 5.22
CA LYS A 103 4.07 0.07 4.52
C LYS A 103 4.94 1.31 4.46
N ARG A 104 6.22 1.16 4.74
CA ARG A 104 7.20 2.24 4.68
C ARG A 104 8.20 1.87 3.62
N PHE A 105 8.33 2.73 2.62
CA PHE A 105 9.21 2.54 1.49
C PHE A 105 10.32 3.58 1.51
N CYS A 106 11.45 3.27 0.93
CA CYS A 106 12.44 4.27 0.55
C CYS A 106 13.15 3.83 -0.74
N ARG A 107 13.69 4.82 -1.45
CA ARG A 107 14.56 4.56 -2.60
C ARG A 107 15.94 4.15 -2.13
N LEU A 108 16.52 3.14 -2.76
CA LEU A 108 17.88 2.69 -2.47
C LEU A 108 18.91 3.62 -3.12
N PRO A 109 20.09 3.80 -2.51
CA PRO A 109 21.15 4.59 -3.11
C PRO A 109 21.69 4.00 -4.41
N GLY A 110 22.14 4.88 -5.31
CA GLY A 110 22.73 4.49 -6.60
C GLY A 110 21.73 4.29 -7.75
N ASP A 111 20.43 4.28 -7.44
CA ASP A 111 19.36 4.25 -8.43
C ASP A 111 19.00 5.67 -8.93
N GLU A 112 18.63 5.80 -10.21
CA GLU A 112 18.08 7.04 -10.76
C GLU A 112 16.75 7.39 -10.06
N ALA A 113 16.61 8.64 -9.61
CA ALA A 113 15.47 9.05 -8.78
C ALA A 113 14.09 8.82 -9.42
N GLY A 114 13.98 8.92 -10.75
CA GLY A 114 12.75 8.69 -11.50
C GLY A 114 12.53 7.26 -11.98
N ALA A 115 13.56 6.41 -11.89
CA ALA A 115 13.56 5.05 -12.44
C ALA A 115 14.34 4.09 -11.52
N PRO A 116 13.94 3.96 -10.23
CA PRO A 116 14.61 3.01 -9.36
C PRO A 116 14.37 1.57 -9.84
N VAL A 117 15.37 0.71 -9.63
CA VAL A 117 15.28 -0.71 -9.99
C VAL A 117 14.50 -1.47 -8.92
N ALA A 118 14.64 -1.04 -7.66
CA ALA A 118 13.93 -1.60 -6.54
C ALA A 118 13.74 -0.57 -5.42
N LEU A 119 12.73 -0.80 -4.57
CA LEU A 119 12.57 -0.07 -3.32
C LEU A 119 12.77 -0.99 -2.13
N ALA A 120 13.38 -0.47 -1.07
CA ALA A 120 13.38 -1.12 0.23
C ALA A 120 12.12 -0.76 0.99
N GLY A 121 11.59 -1.69 1.79
CA GLY A 121 10.54 -1.35 2.72
C GLY A 121 10.32 -2.34 3.84
N TYR A 122 9.50 -1.93 4.79
CA TYR A 122 9.05 -2.76 5.91
C TYR A 122 7.61 -2.40 6.30
N ASN A 123 6.98 -3.27 7.10
CA ASN A 123 5.65 -3.05 7.64
C ASN A 123 5.73 -2.48 9.06
N PHE A 124 4.96 -1.43 9.32
CA PHE A 124 4.80 -0.86 10.65
C PHE A 124 3.36 -1.03 11.14
N GLN A 125 3.21 -1.53 12.36
CA GLN A 125 1.93 -1.70 13.04
C GLN A 125 2.18 -1.77 14.56
N ALA A 126 1.16 -1.55 15.40
CA ALA A 126 1.32 -1.38 16.85
C ALA A 126 2.02 -2.55 17.58
N LEU A 127 1.85 -3.76 17.07
CA LEU A 127 2.42 -5.02 17.58
C LEU A 127 3.65 -5.49 16.76
N SER A 128 4.25 -4.61 15.94
CA SER A 128 5.47 -4.93 15.18
C SER A 128 6.66 -5.41 16.02
N PRO A 129 6.82 -5.02 17.32
CA PRO A 129 7.85 -5.60 18.17
C PRO A 129 7.70 -7.12 18.39
N VAL A 130 6.48 -7.66 18.23
CA VAL A 130 6.17 -9.08 18.44
C VAL A 130 6.20 -9.86 17.13
N THR A 131 5.60 -9.32 16.06
CA THR A 131 5.51 -10.01 14.76
C THR A 131 6.77 -9.88 13.91
N GLY A 132 7.67 -8.96 14.27
CA GLY A 132 8.79 -8.53 13.45
C GLY A 132 8.40 -7.43 12.45
N PRO A 133 9.39 -6.77 11.83
CA PRO A 133 9.19 -5.61 10.96
C PRO A 133 8.66 -5.97 9.57
N GLY A 134 8.73 -7.24 9.14
CA GLY A 134 8.21 -7.64 7.84
C GLY A 134 8.87 -6.91 6.67
N TYR A 135 10.20 -6.99 6.59
CA TYR A 135 10.99 -6.36 5.52
C TYR A 135 10.65 -6.94 4.14
N PHE A 136 10.75 -6.14 3.09
CA PHE A 136 10.51 -6.56 1.73
C PHE A 136 11.33 -5.72 0.74
N VAL A 137 11.42 -6.22 -0.49
CA VAL A 137 11.88 -5.44 -1.65
C VAL A 137 10.71 -5.31 -2.63
N ALA A 138 10.45 -4.09 -3.10
CA ALA A 138 9.44 -3.85 -4.14
C ALA A 138 10.10 -3.71 -5.52
N VAL A 139 9.52 -4.36 -6.53
CA VAL A 139 9.98 -4.36 -7.92
C VAL A 139 8.80 -4.29 -8.88
N GLU A 140 9.01 -3.75 -10.08
CA GLU A 140 7.99 -3.76 -11.13
C GLU A 140 7.83 -5.14 -11.77
N ASP A 141 6.57 -5.51 -12.04
CA ASP A 141 6.18 -6.56 -12.97
C ASP A 141 5.79 -5.90 -14.30
N ILE A 142 6.79 -5.68 -15.16
CA ILE A 142 6.64 -4.97 -16.44
C ILE A 142 5.55 -5.59 -17.32
N ALA A 143 5.42 -6.92 -17.31
CA ALA A 143 4.43 -7.63 -18.11
C ALA A 143 3.00 -7.34 -17.66
N ARG A 144 2.80 -7.14 -16.35
CA ARG A 144 1.49 -6.79 -15.77
C ARG A 144 1.28 -5.29 -15.58
N ARG A 145 2.33 -4.48 -15.67
CA ARG A 145 2.33 -3.04 -15.34
C ARG A 145 1.90 -2.79 -13.89
N GLU A 146 2.34 -3.67 -13.00
CA GLU A 146 2.03 -3.71 -11.57
C GLU A 146 3.33 -3.69 -10.74
N VAL A 147 3.23 -3.51 -9.42
CA VAL A 147 4.38 -3.64 -8.52
C VAL A 147 4.21 -4.87 -7.63
N LEU A 148 5.30 -5.62 -7.47
CA LEU A 148 5.40 -6.75 -6.56
C LEU A 148 6.13 -6.32 -5.29
N VAL A 149 5.52 -6.55 -4.13
CA VAL A 149 6.16 -6.44 -2.82
C VAL A 149 6.60 -7.84 -2.39
N ASP A 150 7.89 -8.12 -2.48
CA ASP A 150 8.45 -9.46 -2.28
C ASP A 150 9.07 -9.61 -0.88
N TYR A 151 8.36 -10.33 0.00
CA TYR A 151 8.80 -10.63 1.36
C TYR A 151 9.87 -11.71 1.46
N ARG A 152 10.19 -12.36 0.35
CA ARG A 152 11.27 -13.35 0.25
C ARG A 152 12.63 -12.68 0.08
N ARG A 153 12.64 -11.39 -0.23
CA ARG A 153 13.84 -10.57 -0.42
C ARG A 153 13.98 -9.60 0.73
N LEU A 154 15.21 -9.43 1.20
CA LEU A 154 15.56 -8.40 2.17
C LEU A 154 16.32 -7.29 1.44
N PRO A 155 16.12 -6.01 1.83
CA PRO A 155 16.96 -4.95 1.34
C PRO A 155 18.38 -5.08 1.93
N GLU A 156 19.39 -4.61 1.20
CA GLU A 156 20.79 -4.63 1.65
C GLU A 156 21.10 -3.49 2.62
N THR A 157 20.36 -2.38 2.50
CA THR A 157 20.47 -1.20 3.35
C THR A 157 19.10 -0.67 3.74
N LYS A 158 19.07 0.19 4.76
CA LYS A 158 17.87 0.83 5.30
C LYS A 158 18.22 2.20 5.87
N PRO A 159 17.22 3.08 6.06
CA PRO A 159 17.37 4.24 6.93
C PRO A 159 17.88 3.84 8.33
N SER A 160 18.66 4.70 8.97
CA SER A 160 19.25 4.44 10.29
C SER A 160 18.18 4.10 11.34
N ASP A 161 17.06 4.81 11.28
CA ASP A 161 16.02 4.81 12.32
C ASP A 161 15.02 3.66 12.16
N TRP A 162 15.08 2.93 11.05
CA TRP A 162 14.27 1.74 10.86
C TRP A 162 14.76 0.59 11.76
N PRO A 163 13.88 -0.38 12.14
CA PRO A 163 14.28 -1.55 12.90
C PRO A 163 15.41 -2.34 12.22
N GLU A 164 16.19 -3.09 12.97
CA GLU A 164 17.20 -3.99 12.40
C GLU A 164 16.60 -4.92 11.33
N ILE A 165 17.32 -5.13 10.22
CA ILE A 165 16.88 -6.01 9.13
C ILE A 165 16.85 -7.45 9.66
N ARG A 166 15.66 -8.07 9.60
CA ARG A 166 15.44 -9.44 10.05
C ARG A 166 14.72 -10.25 8.99
N SER A 167 15.17 -11.48 8.79
CA SER A 167 14.53 -12.41 7.86
C SER A 167 13.11 -12.74 8.29
N ASN A 168 12.20 -12.77 7.32
CA ASN A 168 10.82 -13.19 7.50
C ASN A 168 10.66 -14.72 7.58
N GLU A 169 11.73 -15.51 7.44
CA GLU A 169 11.62 -16.98 7.32
C GLU A 169 11.72 -17.74 8.65
N ARG A 170 11.89 -17.02 9.76
CA ARG A 170 12.07 -17.57 11.11
C ARG A 170 11.04 -17.00 12.09
N GLY A 171 10.68 -17.79 13.11
CA GLY A 171 9.77 -17.36 14.18
C GLY A 171 8.37 -16.99 13.72
N LEU A 172 7.70 -16.11 14.47
CA LEU A 172 6.34 -15.63 14.19
C LEU A 172 6.23 -14.87 12.87
N ALA A 173 7.30 -14.20 12.44
CA ALA A 173 7.38 -13.48 11.16
C ALA A 173 7.12 -14.42 9.96
N ARG A 174 7.51 -15.70 10.05
CA ARG A 174 7.25 -16.70 9.00
C ARG A 174 5.77 -16.95 8.77
N PHE A 175 4.96 -16.90 9.83
CA PHE A 175 3.51 -17.10 9.72
C PHE A 175 2.79 -15.87 9.16
N VAL A 176 3.36 -14.68 9.38
CA VAL A 176 2.75 -13.41 8.94
C VAL A 176 3.23 -13.00 7.56
N TYR A 177 4.51 -13.16 7.24
CA TYR A 177 5.16 -12.62 6.03
C TYR A 177 5.78 -13.70 5.12
N GLY A 178 6.00 -14.91 5.65
CA GLY A 178 6.77 -15.93 4.95
C GLY A 178 6.16 -16.39 3.62
N PHE A 179 6.99 -16.39 2.57
CA PHE A 179 6.66 -16.88 1.21
C PHE A 179 5.57 -16.10 0.46
N MET A 180 5.30 -14.86 0.88
CA MET A 180 4.29 -14.02 0.24
C MET A 180 4.91 -13.04 -0.74
N VAL A 181 4.17 -12.78 -1.82
CA VAL A 181 4.40 -11.65 -2.72
C VAL A 181 3.07 -10.91 -2.83
N ASP A 182 3.02 -9.66 -2.38
CA ASP A 182 1.83 -8.83 -2.62
C ASP A 182 1.93 -8.23 -4.00
N ARG A 183 0.81 -8.21 -4.73
CA ARG A 183 0.69 -7.54 -6.03
C ARG A 183 -0.11 -6.27 -5.86
N LEU A 184 0.49 -5.14 -6.17
CA LEU A 184 -0.12 -3.81 -6.08
C LEU A 184 -0.66 -3.38 -7.45
N ARG A 185 -1.87 -2.82 -7.42
CA ARG A 185 -2.55 -2.19 -8.55
C ARG A 185 -2.83 -0.73 -8.24
N ARG A 186 -2.79 0.13 -9.26
CA ARG A 186 -3.19 1.53 -9.13
C ARG A 186 -4.69 1.64 -8.89
N VAL A 187 -5.09 2.46 -7.92
CA VAL A 187 -6.49 2.91 -7.74
C VAL A 187 -6.62 4.37 -8.14
N SER A 188 -5.72 5.21 -7.65
CA SER A 188 -5.65 6.65 -7.93
C SER A 188 -4.20 7.11 -7.82
N GLU A 189 -3.91 8.42 -7.93
CA GLU A 189 -2.54 8.93 -7.81
C GLU A 189 -1.86 8.55 -6.49
N HIS A 190 -2.60 8.62 -5.38
CA HIS A 190 -2.06 8.35 -4.04
C HIS A 190 -2.55 7.04 -3.44
N VAL A 191 -3.38 6.28 -4.16
CA VAL A 191 -4.01 5.06 -3.64
C VAL A 191 -3.64 3.85 -4.47
N THR A 192 -3.18 2.81 -3.78
CA THR A 192 -2.96 1.48 -4.37
C THR A 192 -3.75 0.42 -3.61
N ILE A 193 -4.08 -0.66 -4.30
CA ILE A 193 -4.71 -1.84 -3.69
C ILE A 193 -3.89 -3.08 -3.99
N GLY A 194 -3.67 -3.89 -2.96
CA GLY A 194 -2.88 -5.09 -3.02
C GLY A 194 -3.66 -6.36 -2.71
N SER A 195 -3.19 -7.46 -3.28
CA SER A 195 -3.60 -8.82 -2.92
C SER A 195 -2.38 -9.68 -2.63
N ALA A 196 -2.41 -10.43 -1.53
CA ALA A 196 -1.35 -11.34 -1.18
C ALA A 196 -1.40 -12.59 -2.06
N THR A 197 -0.26 -12.96 -2.65
CA THR A 197 -0.09 -14.22 -3.37
C THR A 197 0.94 -15.10 -2.69
N ARG A 198 0.69 -16.41 -2.70
CA ARG A 198 1.63 -17.41 -2.20
C ARG A 198 1.75 -18.53 -3.21
N LYS A 199 2.98 -18.81 -3.66
CA LYS A 199 3.26 -19.79 -4.73
C LYS A 199 2.42 -19.55 -5.99
N GLY A 200 2.24 -18.27 -6.37
CA GLY A 200 1.47 -17.86 -7.55
C GLY A 200 -0.06 -17.92 -7.40
N ARG A 201 -0.59 -18.29 -6.23
CA ARG A 201 -2.05 -18.30 -5.97
C ARG A 201 -2.45 -17.14 -5.08
N GLU A 202 -3.52 -16.43 -5.45
CA GLU A 202 -4.12 -15.40 -4.60
C GLU A 202 -4.68 -16.04 -3.32
N MET A 203 -4.43 -15.38 -2.17
CA MET A 203 -4.85 -15.88 -0.87
C MET A 203 -6.24 -15.38 -0.45
N GLY A 204 -6.86 -14.51 -1.24
CA GLY A 204 -8.16 -13.91 -0.91
C GLY A 204 -8.11 -12.87 0.22
N SER A 205 -6.92 -12.35 0.52
CA SER A 205 -6.68 -11.24 1.44
C SER A 205 -6.23 -10.01 0.65
N TYR A 206 -6.95 -8.92 0.84
CA TYR A 206 -6.71 -7.62 0.21
C TYR A 206 -6.27 -6.58 1.23
N PHE A 207 -5.61 -5.53 0.75
CA PHE A 207 -5.32 -4.33 1.52
C PHE A 207 -5.27 -3.11 0.60
N ALA A 208 -5.70 -1.96 1.09
CA ALA A 208 -5.53 -0.68 0.40
C ALA A 208 -4.52 0.19 1.14
N LEU A 209 -3.79 1.03 0.40
CA LEU A 209 -2.74 1.92 0.89
C LEU A 209 -2.98 3.34 0.37
N THR A 210 -2.76 4.32 1.23
CA THR A 210 -2.66 5.74 0.85
C THR A 210 -1.24 6.24 1.10
N ARG A 211 -0.55 6.68 0.04
CA ARG A 211 0.76 7.34 0.15
C ARG A 211 0.60 8.68 0.88
N SER A 212 1.39 8.90 1.94
CA SER A 212 1.50 10.20 2.60
C SER A 212 2.20 11.19 1.68
N GLU A 213 1.63 12.38 1.56
CA GLU A 213 2.22 13.52 0.84
C GLU A 213 3.36 14.14 1.63
#